data_AF-A0A556R5V1-F1
#
_entry.id   AF-A0A556R5V1-F1
#
_cell.length_a   1.000
_cell.length_b   1.000
_cell.length_c   1.000
_cell.angle_alpha   90.00
_cell.angle_beta   90.00
_cell.angle_gamma   90.00
#
_symmetry.space_group_name_H-M   'P 1'
#
loop_
_entity.id
_entity.type
_entity.pdbx_description
1 polymer ?
#
loop_
_entity_poly.entity_id
_entity_poly.type
_entity_poly.pdbx_seq_one_letter_code
_entity_poly.pdbx_strand_id
1 'polypeptide(L)'
;MTNDKNLVVSTDGSALSNPNGPMGWAWADHEGGDADAGGASNGTNQIGELCAVLQALRAHPGERPLIIETDSQYAINCSTTWVPGWKKKGWKNSQGKPVKNRPLIEAIDQEIQTRPGSVRFVWVKGHAGDTFNEKVDTLARGYATAAGKGDREGCLPVEGWRSLLASPYAKGTQVPSTVKEELDGGPQVLDDLGRKKVRLGQKEQKDLAETAVESEAVDAEQAESVAATFSGSPAAAADERDDVPSKAINDTPASDIADDQKDNPSPAFNDTSDTDTVDQETKNSGARGLRASGRIRITPPPSGSSMFTGQDLHIVGSIDLDAAIDPDGYVNIQEAPFRLHAIEVKD
;
A
#
# COMPACT_ATOMS: atom_id res chain seq x y z
N MET A 1 27.26 -20.16 -13.62
CA MET A 1 26.51 -19.73 -12.43
C MET A 1 27.12 -18.42 -11.98
N THR A 2 26.59 -17.31 -12.47
CA THR A 2 26.90 -15.98 -11.94
C THR A 2 26.20 -15.83 -10.59
N ASN A 3 26.88 -15.19 -9.64
CA ASN A 3 26.34 -14.95 -8.30
C ASN A 3 25.54 -13.65 -8.29
N ASP A 4 24.52 -13.58 -9.16
CA ASP A 4 23.74 -12.36 -9.39
C ASP A 4 22.91 -12.02 -8.16
N LYS A 5 23.26 -10.89 -7.53
CA LYS A 5 22.42 -10.26 -6.52
C LYS A 5 21.08 -9.87 -7.17
N ASN A 6 20.02 -9.92 -6.36
CA ASN A 6 18.75 -9.30 -6.73
C ASN A 6 18.96 -7.80 -6.92
N LEU A 7 18.36 -7.22 -7.96
CA LEU A 7 18.20 -5.77 -8.07
C LEU A 7 17.17 -5.31 -7.04
N VAL A 8 17.37 -4.16 -6.41
CA VAL A 8 16.43 -3.60 -5.44
C VAL A 8 16.11 -2.17 -5.85
N VAL A 9 14.82 -1.86 -5.97
CA VAL A 9 14.33 -0.55 -6.41
C VAL A 9 13.20 -0.13 -5.47
N SER A 10 13.36 1.01 -4.81
CA SER A 10 12.26 1.60 -4.03
C SER A 10 11.34 2.41 -4.94
N THR A 11 10.04 2.41 -4.66
CA THR A 11 9.00 3.09 -5.45
C THR A 11 7.94 3.72 -4.56
N ASP A 12 7.60 4.98 -4.80
CA ASP A 12 6.55 5.70 -4.06
C ASP A 12 5.77 6.69 -4.96
N GLY A 13 4.57 7.05 -4.55
CA GLY A 13 3.77 8.10 -5.15
C GLY A 13 3.11 8.98 -4.09
N SER A 14 3.05 10.28 -4.38
CA SER A 14 2.57 11.30 -3.43
C SER A 14 1.49 12.17 -4.05
N ALA A 15 0.60 12.73 -3.23
CA ALA A 15 -0.40 13.72 -3.62
C ALA A 15 -0.54 14.79 -2.52
N LEU A 16 -0.38 16.06 -2.89
CA LEU A 16 -0.43 17.20 -1.94
C LEU A 16 -1.85 17.47 -1.40
N SER A 17 -2.86 16.90 -2.05
CA SER A 17 -4.22 16.76 -1.52
C SER A 17 -4.84 15.51 -2.15
N ASN A 18 -5.49 14.68 -1.34
CA ASN A 18 -6.17 13.48 -1.83
C ASN A 18 -7.66 13.50 -1.44
N PRO A 19 -8.59 13.32 -2.39
CA PRO A 19 -8.40 13.39 -3.85
C PRO A 19 -8.41 14.84 -4.38
N ASN A 20 -7.94 15.02 -5.62
CA ASN A 20 -7.91 16.30 -6.37
C ASN A 20 -6.78 17.29 -6.00
N GLY A 21 -5.56 16.80 -5.77
CA GLY A 21 -4.36 17.62 -5.61
C GLY A 21 -3.29 17.31 -6.67
N PRO A 22 -2.28 18.20 -6.84
CA PRO A 22 -1.07 17.87 -7.58
C PRO A 22 -0.44 16.59 -7.01
N MET A 23 0.07 15.74 -7.90
CA MET A 23 0.57 14.42 -7.55
C MET A 23 1.86 14.06 -8.28
N GLY A 24 2.60 13.12 -7.72
CA GLY A 24 3.90 12.68 -8.20
C GLY A 24 4.10 11.18 -8.04
N TRP A 25 5.12 10.67 -8.70
CA TRP A 25 5.62 9.30 -8.59
C TRP A 25 7.14 9.31 -8.73
N ALA A 26 7.83 8.41 -8.05
CA ALA A 26 9.28 8.28 -8.15
C ALA A 26 9.75 6.83 -7.93
N TRP A 27 10.88 6.49 -8.55
CA TRP A 27 11.61 5.26 -8.23
C TRP A 27 13.11 5.55 -8.08
N ALA A 28 13.81 4.73 -7.29
CA ALA A 28 15.26 4.80 -7.11
C ALA A 28 15.90 3.40 -7.02
N ASP A 29 16.91 3.15 -7.85
CA ASP A 29 17.74 1.93 -7.82
C ASP A 29 18.74 2.00 -6.67
N HIS A 30 18.85 0.91 -5.91
CA HIS A 30 19.84 0.75 -4.84
C HIS A 30 21.26 0.53 -5.40
N GLU A 31 21.38 0.01 -6.63
CA GLU A 31 22.66 -0.05 -7.35
C GLU A 31 22.87 1.22 -8.20
N GLY A 32 24.03 1.86 -8.07
CA GLY A 32 24.39 3.06 -8.84
C GLY A 32 23.66 4.36 -8.46
N GLY A 33 22.48 4.28 -7.84
CA GLY A 33 21.70 5.43 -7.37
C GLY A 33 20.91 6.15 -8.48
N ASP A 34 20.72 5.51 -9.64
CA ASP A 34 19.81 5.99 -10.69
C ASP A 34 18.40 6.18 -10.10
N ALA A 35 17.69 7.21 -10.57
CA ALA A 35 16.33 7.49 -10.16
C ALA A 35 15.61 8.32 -11.23
N ASP A 36 14.29 8.24 -11.22
CA ASP A 36 13.40 9.02 -12.09
C ASP A 36 12.11 9.37 -11.34
N ALA A 37 11.49 10.49 -11.72
CA ALA A 37 10.25 10.95 -11.12
C ALA A 37 9.41 11.76 -12.11
N GLY A 38 8.10 11.67 -11.94
CA GLY A 38 7.09 12.37 -12.70
C GLY A 38 5.88 12.72 -11.85
N GLY A 39 4.79 13.11 -12.49
CA GLY A 39 3.59 13.60 -11.80
C GLY A 39 2.61 14.33 -12.72
N ALA A 40 1.60 14.94 -12.14
CA ALA A 40 0.62 15.78 -12.84
C ALA A 40 0.08 16.88 -11.93
N SER A 41 -0.43 17.97 -12.53
CA SER A 41 -1.03 19.08 -11.80
C SER A 41 -2.31 18.72 -11.02
N ASN A 42 -2.82 17.49 -11.19
CA ASN A 42 -3.97 16.95 -10.46
C ASN A 42 -3.97 15.40 -10.54
N GLY A 43 -4.40 14.72 -9.48
CA GLY A 43 -4.71 13.28 -9.46
C GLY A 43 -4.95 12.72 -8.04
N THR A 44 -4.42 11.53 -7.77
CA THR A 44 -4.52 10.82 -6.48
C THR A 44 -3.25 10.01 -6.18
N ASN A 45 -3.04 9.68 -4.90
CA ASN A 45 -1.87 8.93 -4.43
C ASN A 45 -1.74 7.56 -5.14
N GLN A 46 -2.86 6.82 -5.21
CA GLN A 46 -2.98 5.51 -5.86
C GLN A 46 -2.56 5.50 -7.35
N ILE A 47 -2.71 6.63 -8.06
CA ILE A 47 -2.22 6.74 -9.44
C ILE A 47 -0.70 6.93 -9.46
N GLY A 48 -0.14 7.70 -8.52
CA GLY A 48 1.29 7.89 -8.35
C GLY A 48 2.01 6.59 -8.01
N GLU A 49 1.55 5.88 -6.97
CA GLU A 49 2.11 4.60 -6.50
C GLU A 49 2.20 3.57 -7.64
N LEU A 50 1.13 3.45 -8.44
CA LEU A 50 1.09 2.55 -9.60
C LEU A 50 1.96 3.06 -10.77
N CYS A 51 2.07 4.38 -10.99
CA CYS A 51 3.00 4.93 -11.98
C CYS A 51 4.46 4.63 -11.61
N ALA A 52 4.82 4.74 -10.32
CA ALA A 52 6.15 4.42 -9.81
C ALA A 52 6.53 2.97 -10.08
N VAL A 53 5.67 2.02 -9.70
CA VAL A 53 5.86 0.57 -9.96
C VAL A 53 5.98 0.30 -11.47
N LEU A 54 5.12 0.87 -12.31
CA LEU A 54 5.16 0.67 -13.76
C LEU A 54 6.45 1.21 -14.39
N GLN A 55 6.91 2.39 -13.95
CA GLN A 55 8.13 3.00 -14.46
C GLN A 55 9.39 2.26 -13.95
N ALA A 56 9.39 1.77 -12.70
CA ALA A 56 10.47 0.93 -12.18
C ALA A 56 10.59 -0.41 -12.93
N LEU A 57 9.48 -1.06 -13.26
CA LEU A 57 9.48 -2.28 -14.10
C LEU A 57 10.11 -2.01 -15.48
N ARG A 58 9.74 -0.88 -16.10
CA ARG A 58 10.20 -0.45 -17.44
C ARG A 58 11.65 0.04 -17.48
N ALA A 59 12.16 0.60 -16.38
CA ALA A 59 13.53 1.12 -16.31
C ALA A 59 14.59 0.01 -16.19
N HIS A 60 14.24 -1.16 -15.66
CA HIS A 60 15.19 -2.22 -15.30
C HIS A 60 15.01 -3.57 -16.06
N PRO A 61 14.75 -3.60 -17.38
CA PRO A 61 14.40 -4.84 -18.09
C PRO A 61 15.59 -5.82 -18.12
N GLY A 62 15.33 -7.10 -17.81
CA GLY A 62 16.35 -8.14 -17.90
C GLY A 62 16.03 -9.44 -17.14
N GLU A 63 17.00 -10.36 -17.14
CA GLU A 63 16.95 -11.68 -16.48
C GLU A 63 17.22 -11.62 -14.97
N ARG A 64 17.87 -10.56 -14.48
CA ARG A 64 18.15 -10.40 -13.04
C ARG A 64 16.84 -10.26 -12.26
N PRO A 65 16.65 -11.01 -11.15
CA PRO A 65 15.50 -10.82 -10.26
C PRO A 65 15.41 -9.38 -9.75
N LEU A 66 14.19 -8.84 -9.75
CA LEU A 66 13.87 -7.49 -9.29
C LEU A 66 13.05 -7.56 -8.01
N ILE A 67 13.53 -6.88 -6.97
CA ILE A 67 12.78 -6.57 -5.75
C ILE A 67 12.28 -5.14 -5.88
N ILE A 68 10.97 -4.94 -5.72
CA ILE A 68 10.33 -3.63 -5.62
C ILE A 68 9.94 -3.40 -4.15
N GLU A 69 10.50 -2.35 -3.55
CA GLU A 69 10.22 -1.92 -2.19
C GLU A 69 9.27 -0.72 -2.20
N THR A 70 8.15 -0.83 -1.48
CA THR A 70 7.15 0.25 -1.38
C THR A 70 6.33 0.08 -0.10
N ASP A 71 5.89 1.18 0.49
CA ASP A 71 4.94 1.19 1.60
C ASP A 71 3.48 1.12 1.13
N SER A 72 3.21 1.30 -0.18
CA SER A 72 1.87 1.12 -0.75
C SER A 72 1.46 -0.36 -0.83
N GLN A 73 0.69 -0.78 0.17
CA GLN A 73 -0.06 -2.03 0.11
C GLN A 73 -1.07 -2.06 -1.05
N TYR A 74 -1.55 -0.91 -1.53
CA TYR A 74 -2.44 -0.83 -2.70
C TYR A 74 -1.71 -1.25 -3.97
N ALA A 75 -0.52 -0.69 -4.24
CA ALA A 75 0.28 -1.02 -5.41
C ALA A 75 0.74 -2.49 -5.38
N ILE A 76 1.16 -3.00 -4.21
CA ILE A 76 1.53 -4.41 -4.04
C ILE A 76 0.33 -5.32 -4.40
N ASN A 77 -0.85 -5.10 -3.80
CA ASN A 77 -2.02 -5.95 -4.06
C ASN A 77 -2.56 -5.82 -5.49
N CYS A 78 -2.51 -4.61 -6.08
CA CYS A 78 -2.80 -4.37 -7.49
C CYS A 78 -1.82 -5.08 -8.44
N SER A 79 -0.57 -5.29 -8.03
CA SER A 79 0.46 -5.93 -8.85
C SER A 79 0.52 -7.46 -8.69
N THR A 80 -0.16 -8.01 -7.66
CA THR A 80 -0.01 -9.42 -7.26
C THR A 80 -1.36 -10.08 -6.95
N THR A 81 -1.94 -9.78 -5.79
CA THR A 81 -3.11 -10.46 -5.22
C THR A 81 -4.37 -10.37 -6.08
N TRP A 82 -4.67 -9.20 -6.64
CA TRP A 82 -6.01 -8.92 -7.18
C TRP A 82 -6.16 -9.21 -8.67
N VAL A 83 -5.10 -9.08 -9.47
CA VAL A 83 -5.18 -9.24 -10.94
C VAL A 83 -5.73 -10.60 -11.39
N PRO A 84 -5.32 -11.75 -10.82
CA PRO A 84 -5.88 -13.06 -11.21
C PRO A 84 -7.38 -13.16 -10.94
N GLY A 85 -7.88 -12.47 -9.91
CA GLY A 85 -9.31 -12.39 -9.58
C GLY A 85 -10.06 -11.45 -10.53
N TRP A 86 -9.50 -10.27 -10.82
CA TRP A 86 -10.11 -9.29 -11.72
C TRP A 86 -10.17 -9.78 -13.16
N LYS A 87 -9.11 -10.40 -13.70
CA LYS A 87 -9.12 -11.05 -15.02
C LYS A 87 -10.25 -12.07 -15.14
N LYS A 88 -10.39 -12.98 -14.16
CA LYS A 88 -11.48 -13.99 -14.11
C LYS A 88 -12.87 -13.36 -14.02
N LYS A 89 -13.01 -12.15 -13.46
CA LYS A 89 -14.27 -11.39 -13.34
C LYS A 89 -14.52 -10.40 -14.48
N GLY A 90 -13.70 -10.40 -15.54
CA GLY A 90 -13.83 -9.45 -16.65
C GLY A 90 -13.56 -8.00 -16.25
N TRP A 91 -12.56 -7.79 -15.39
CA TRP A 91 -12.15 -6.51 -14.80
C TRP A 91 -13.25 -5.79 -14.02
N LYS A 92 -13.93 -6.56 -13.16
CA LYS A 92 -14.92 -6.07 -12.19
C LYS A 92 -14.52 -6.39 -10.76
N ASN A 93 -14.82 -5.47 -9.84
CA ASN A 93 -14.58 -5.61 -8.41
C ASN A 93 -15.63 -6.51 -7.73
N SER A 94 -15.61 -6.59 -6.39
CA SER A 94 -16.62 -7.30 -5.58
C SER A 94 -18.03 -6.77 -5.77
N GLN A 95 -18.17 -5.46 -6.01
CA GLN A 95 -19.45 -4.76 -6.22
C GLN A 95 -19.94 -4.83 -7.67
N GLY A 96 -19.24 -5.54 -8.56
CA GLY A 96 -19.58 -5.63 -9.98
C GLY A 96 -19.28 -4.37 -10.81
N LYS A 97 -18.72 -3.31 -10.19
CA LYS A 97 -18.27 -2.09 -10.86
C LYS A 97 -16.95 -2.35 -11.61
N PRO A 98 -16.62 -1.57 -12.66
CA PRO A 98 -15.30 -1.63 -13.30
C PRO A 98 -14.17 -1.32 -12.29
N VAL A 99 -13.03 -2.01 -12.43
CA VAL A 99 -11.85 -1.80 -11.59
C VAL A 99 -11.23 -0.42 -11.84
N LYS A 100 -11.05 0.37 -10.77
CA LYS A 100 -10.32 1.66 -10.77
C LYS A 100 -8.87 1.44 -11.22
N ASN A 101 -8.27 2.43 -11.89
CA ASN A 101 -6.87 2.39 -12.35
C ASN A 101 -6.48 1.20 -13.26
N ARG A 102 -7.49 0.51 -13.85
CA ARG A 102 -7.29 -0.66 -14.73
C ARG A 102 -6.17 -0.51 -15.77
N PRO A 103 -6.03 0.61 -16.52
CA PRO A 103 -4.97 0.74 -17.52
C PRO A 103 -3.55 0.60 -16.95
N LEU A 104 -3.28 1.17 -15.77
CA LEU A 104 -2.00 0.99 -15.07
C LEU A 104 -1.81 -0.47 -14.64
N ILE A 105 -2.86 -1.06 -14.06
CA ILE A 105 -2.82 -2.43 -13.52
C ILE A 105 -2.61 -3.46 -14.63
N GLU A 106 -3.24 -3.30 -15.79
CA GLU A 106 -3.02 -4.15 -16.97
C GLU A 106 -1.60 -4.02 -17.52
N ALA A 107 -1.02 -2.82 -17.53
CA ALA A 107 0.36 -2.63 -17.97
C ALA A 107 1.37 -3.22 -16.96
N ILE A 108 1.21 -3.01 -15.65
CA ILE A 108 2.07 -3.58 -14.61
C ILE A 108 2.07 -5.11 -14.70
N ASP A 109 0.89 -5.72 -14.79
CA ASP A 109 0.70 -7.15 -14.98
C ASP A 109 1.36 -7.67 -16.27
N GLN A 110 1.31 -6.90 -17.36
CA GLN A 110 1.99 -7.22 -18.61
C GLN A 110 3.51 -7.17 -18.45
N GLU A 111 4.09 -6.07 -17.94
CA GLU A 111 5.54 -5.94 -17.76
C GLU A 111 6.10 -7.05 -16.85
N ILE A 112 5.37 -7.43 -15.78
CA ILE A 112 5.73 -8.54 -14.88
C ILE A 112 5.73 -9.89 -15.63
N GLN A 113 4.81 -10.12 -16.56
CA GLN A 113 4.74 -11.37 -17.35
C GLN A 113 5.74 -11.43 -18.50
N THR A 114 6.11 -10.29 -19.10
CA THR A 114 7.06 -10.25 -20.22
C THR A 114 8.51 -10.17 -19.77
N ARG A 115 8.77 -9.80 -18.50
CA ARG A 115 10.11 -9.76 -17.91
C ARG A 115 10.73 -11.16 -17.84
N PRO A 116 11.98 -11.37 -18.31
CA PRO A 116 12.67 -12.66 -18.17
C PRO A 116 13.03 -13.03 -16.73
N GLY A 117 13.46 -12.05 -15.93
CA GLY A 117 13.74 -12.23 -14.50
C GLY A 117 12.48 -12.13 -13.64
N SER A 118 12.48 -12.78 -12.47
CA SER A 118 11.34 -12.69 -11.54
C SER A 118 11.17 -11.29 -10.95
N VAL A 119 9.94 -10.96 -10.55
CA VAL A 119 9.60 -9.76 -9.76
C VAL A 119 9.09 -10.20 -8.39
N ARG A 120 9.54 -9.56 -7.33
CA ARG A 120 9.05 -9.74 -5.96
C ARG A 120 8.80 -8.37 -5.33
N PHE A 121 7.67 -8.22 -4.65
CA PHE A 121 7.39 -7.03 -3.86
C PHE A 121 7.81 -7.23 -2.40
N VAL A 122 8.25 -6.16 -1.76
CA VAL A 122 8.49 -6.04 -0.33
C VAL A 122 7.69 -4.84 0.16
N TRP A 123 6.86 -5.07 1.19
CA TRP A 123 6.27 -3.96 1.92
C TRP A 123 7.29 -3.41 2.90
N VAL A 124 7.65 -2.15 2.76
CA VAL A 124 8.44 -1.39 3.74
C VAL A 124 7.53 -0.47 4.54
N LYS A 125 8.01 0.05 5.67
CA LYS A 125 7.26 1.02 6.47
C LYS A 125 7.66 2.44 6.04
N GLY A 126 6.69 3.24 5.60
CA GLY A 126 6.93 4.64 5.23
C GLY A 126 7.51 5.48 6.36
N HIS A 127 8.37 6.44 5.97
CA HIS A 127 9.10 7.38 6.83
C HIS A 127 9.76 6.73 8.08
N ALA A 128 10.46 5.61 7.88
CA ALA A 128 11.02 4.78 8.97
C ALA A 128 12.56 4.77 9.07
N GLY A 129 13.27 5.70 8.42
CA GLY A 129 14.74 5.72 8.33
C GLY A 129 15.30 4.93 7.14
N ASP A 130 14.45 4.55 6.18
CA ASP A 130 14.88 3.88 4.94
C ASP A 130 15.32 4.92 3.92
N THR A 131 16.63 4.95 3.64
CA THR A 131 17.26 5.95 2.78
C THR A 131 16.74 5.95 1.34
N PHE A 132 16.26 4.81 0.82
CA PHE A 132 15.73 4.74 -0.55
C PHE A 132 14.23 5.01 -0.61
N ASN A 133 13.45 4.60 0.41
CA ASN A 133 12.04 5.01 0.52
C ASN A 133 11.92 6.53 0.74
N GLU A 134 12.72 7.10 1.64
CA GLU A 134 12.76 8.56 1.89
C GLU A 134 13.24 9.34 0.65
N LYS A 135 14.13 8.77 -0.16
CA LYS A 135 14.53 9.35 -1.46
C LYS A 135 13.35 9.42 -2.44
N VAL A 136 12.53 8.36 -2.55
CA VAL A 136 11.41 8.35 -3.51
C VAL A 136 10.23 9.20 -3.04
N ASP A 137 9.92 9.21 -1.75
CA ASP A 137 8.95 10.14 -1.13
C ASP A 137 9.34 11.60 -1.43
N THR A 138 10.58 11.97 -1.11
CA THR A 138 11.15 13.30 -1.40
C THR A 138 11.03 13.67 -2.89
N LEU A 139 11.33 12.75 -3.80
CA LEU A 139 11.25 12.99 -5.24
C LEU A 139 9.80 13.10 -5.75
N ALA A 140 8.88 12.26 -5.24
CA ALA A 140 7.48 12.27 -5.61
C ALA A 140 6.77 13.53 -5.09
N ARG A 141 7.02 13.92 -3.83
CA ARG A 141 6.57 15.19 -3.22
C ARG A 141 7.12 16.39 -3.98
N GLY A 142 8.42 16.41 -4.26
CA GLY A 142 9.07 17.47 -5.03
C GLY A 142 8.47 17.66 -6.42
N TYR A 143 8.16 16.57 -7.13
CA TYR A 143 7.51 16.65 -8.45
C TYR A 143 6.06 17.12 -8.33
N ALA A 144 5.31 16.64 -7.34
CA ALA A 144 3.95 17.09 -7.08
C ALA A 144 3.90 18.60 -6.81
N THR A 145 4.82 19.13 -6.00
CA THR A 145 4.96 20.57 -5.72
C THR A 145 5.29 21.37 -6.98
N ALA A 146 6.28 20.94 -7.78
CA ALA A 146 6.61 21.60 -9.05
C ALA A 146 5.46 21.56 -10.08
N ALA A 147 4.75 20.43 -10.21
CA ALA A 147 3.61 20.30 -11.10
C ALA A 147 2.37 21.10 -10.62
N GLY A 148 2.24 21.31 -9.30
CA GLY A 148 1.21 22.17 -8.70
C GLY A 148 1.47 23.66 -8.90
N LYS A 149 2.73 24.09 -8.80
CA LYS A 149 3.16 25.47 -9.12
C LYS A 149 3.12 25.77 -10.62
N GLY A 150 3.24 24.74 -11.47
CA GLY A 150 3.38 24.86 -12.93
C GLY A 150 4.83 24.93 -13.42
N ASP A 151 5.80 24.73 -12.52
CA ASP A 151 7.24 24.77 -12.79
C ASP A 151 7.73 23.52 -13.54
N ARG A 152 6.97 22.42 -13.52
CA ARG A 152 7.16 21.23 -14.38
C ARG A 152 5.86 20.82 -15.06
N GLU A 153 5.99 20.40 -16.32
CA GLU A 153 4.91 19.81 -17.10
C GLU A 153 4.54 18.41 -16.57
N GLY A 154 3.29 18.00 -16.78
CA GLY A 154 2.84 16.67 -16.37
C GLY A 154 3.61 15.55 -17.08
N CYS A 155 4.18 14.63 -16.31
CA CYS A 155 4.90 13.46 -16.77
C CYS A 155 4.31 12.20 -16.09
N LEU A 156 3.29 11.61 -16.71
CA LEU A 156 2.80 10.26 -16.37
C LEU A 156 3.06 9.31 -17.54
N PRO A 157 3.22 8.00 -17.31
CA PRO A 157 3.02 7.01 -18.36
C PRO A 157 1.60 7.14 -18.96
N VAL A 158 1.42 6.80 -20.25
CA VAL A 158 0.12 6.90 -20.95
C VAL A 158 -1.00 6.12 -20.25
N GLU A 159 -0.66 5.05 -19.54
CA GLU A 159 -1.59 4.28 -18.72
C GLU A 159 -2.01 5.04 -17.45
N GLY A 160 -1.12 5.84 -16.89
CA GLY A 160 -1.41 6.80 -15.82
C GLY A 160 -2.34 7.91 -16.28
N TRP A 161 -2.08 8.50 -17.45
CA TRP A 161 -2.99 9.46 -18.08
C TRP A 161 -4.37 8.87 -18.36
N ARG A 162 -4.46 7.65 -18.92
CA ARG A 162 -5.72 6.93 -19.13
C ARG A 162 -6.47 6.65 -17.82
N SER A 163 -5.75 6.29 -16.75
CA SER A 163 -6.33 6.04 -15.42
C SER A 163 -6.87 7.33 -14.78
N LEU A 164 -6.10 8.42 -14.85
CA LEU A 164 -6.47 9.74 -14.35
C LEU A 164 -7.69 10.29 -15.10
N LEU A 165 -7.68 10.27 -16.43
CA LEU A 165 -8.76 10.79 -17.27
C LEU A 165 -10.05 9.96 -17.19
N ALA A 166 -9.95 8.67 -16.82
CA ALA A 166 -11.10 7.82 -16.52
C ALA A 166 -11.65 8.00 -15.08
N SER A 167 -10.95 8.77 -14.23
CA SER A 167 -11.37 9.02 -12.84
C SER A 167 -12.25 10.26 -12.69
N PRO A 168 -13.06 10.38 -11.63
CA PRO A 168 -13.77 11.63 -11.30
C PRO A 168 -12.85 12.83 -11.08
N TYR A 169 -11.57 12.57 -10.80
CA TYR A 169 -10.56 13.54 -10.39
C TYR A 169 -9.83 14.20 -11.57
N ALA A 170 -10.17 13.84 -12.81
CA ALA A 170 -9.63 14.45 -14.03
C ALA A 170 -9.92 15.97 -14.20
N LYS A 171 -10.83 16.52 -13.38
CA LYS A 171 -11.33 17.89 -13.53
C LYS A 171 -10.21 18.91 -13.25
N GLY A 172 -9.79 19.64 -14.28
CA GLY A 172 -8.73 20.66 -14.17
C GLY A 172 -7.31 20.11 -14.37
N THR A 173 -7.15 18.83 -14.70
CA THR A 173 -5.85 18.27 -15.07
C THR A 173 -5.29 18.96 -16.33
N GLN A 174 -4.07 19.49 -16.24
CA GLN A 174 -3.33 19.99 -17.40
C GLN A 174 -2.63 18.82 -18.10
N VAL A 175 -3.22 18.36 -19.22
CA VAL A 175 -2.64 17.30 -20.05
C VAL A 175 -1.80 17.93 -21.18
N PRO A 176 -0.52 17.55 -21.37
CA PRO A 176 0.34 18.01 -22.47
C PRO A 176 -0.29 17.82 -23.86
N SER A 177 0.11 18.62 -24.85
CA SER A 177 -0.35 18.44 -26.24
C SER A 177 0.15 17.13 -26.84
N THR A 178 1.43 16.81 -26.63
CA THR A 178 2.07 15.56 -27.06
C THR A 178 1.37 14.32 -26.49
N VAL A 179 0.97 14.38 -25.21
CA VAL A 179 0.21 13.30 -24.55
C VAL A 179 -1.19 13.13 -25.15
N LYS A 180 -1.87 14.21 -25.55
CA LYS A 180 -3.17 14.12 -26.24
C LYS A 180 -3.01 13.42 -27.59
N GLU A 181 -1.99 13.78 -28.37
CA GLU A 181 -1.69 13.14 -29.65
C GLU A 181 -1.44 11.63 -29.50
N GLU A 182 -0.71 11.19 -28.48
CA GLU A 182 -0.53 9.76 -28.18
C GLU A 182 -1.84 9.07 -27.71
N LEU A 183 -2.65 9.75 -26.90
CA LEU A 183 -3.94 9.21 -26.43
C LEU A 183 -4.95 9.03 -27.57
N ASP A 184 -4.95 9.92 -28.56
CA ASP A 184 -5.80 9.88 -29.77
C ASP A 184 -5.29 8.87 -30.83
N GLY A 185 -4.22 8.11 -30.53
CA GLY A 185 -3.68 7.07 -31.41
C GLY A 185 -2.57 7.52 -32.35
N GLY A 186 -1.97 8.70 -32.10
CA GLY A 186 -0.73 9.15 -32.71
C GLY A 186 0.50 8.33 -32.27
N PRO A 187 1.70 8.72 -32.74
CA PRO A 187 2.94 8.04 -32.37
C PRO A 187 3.21 8.12 -30.87
N GLN A 188 3.84 7.08 -30.32
CA GLN A 188 4.36 7.08 -28.94
C GLN A 188 5.36 8.22 -28.75
N VAL A 189 5.20 9.01 -27.68
CA VAL A 189 6.11 10.11 -27.35
C VAL A 189 7.34 9.54 -26.65
N LEU A 190 8.45 9.48 -27.38
CA LEU A 190 9.73 8.97 -26.95
C LEU A 190 10.79 10.07 -27.02
N ASP A 191 11.84 9.95 -26.21
CA ASP A 191 13.03 10.81 -26.24
C ASP A 191 13.91 10.55 -27.48
N ASP A 192 14.96 11.38 -27.65
CA ASP A 192 15.91 11.32 -28.77
C ASP A 192 16.65 9.97 -28.91
N LEU A 193 16.51 9.04 -27.95
CA LEU A 193 17.09 7.69 -27.96
C LEU A 193 16.02 6.59 -28.05
N GLY A 194 14.76 6.94 -28.32
CA GLY A 194 13.64 6.00 -28.48
C GLY A 194 13.11 5.44 -27.17
N ARG A 195 13.23 6.17 -26.05
CA ARG A 195 12.87 5.70 -24.70
C ARG A 195 11.88 6.67 -24.04
N LYS A 196 11.21 6.23 -22.96
CA LYS A 196 10.64 7.19 -21.99
C LYS A 196 11.81 7.70 -21.15
N LYS A 197 11.97 9.03 -21.00
CA LYS A 197 13.13 9.68 -20.35
C LYS A 197 13.55 8.91 -19.08
N VAL A 198 14.65 8.16 -19.16
CA VAL A 198 14.91 7.05 -18.21
C VAL A 198 15.45 7.52 -16.85
N ARG A 199 15.95 8.76 -16.75
CA ARG A 199 16.78 9.20 -15.61
C ARG A 199 16.62 10.70 -15.35
N LEU A 200 16.49 11.08 -14.08
CA LEU A 200 16.76 12.43 -13.60
C LEU A 200 18.26 12.60 -13.37
N GLY A 201 18.86 13.66 -13.91
CA GLY A 201 20.24 14.02 -13.58
C GLY A 201 20.38 14.36 -12.09
N GLN A 202 21.56 14.17 -11.50
CA GLN A 202 21.81 14.45 -10.07
C GLN A 202 21.39 15.87 -9.65
N LYS A 203 21.52 16.86 -10.54
CA LYS A 203 21.00 18.21 -10.31
C LYS A 203 19.47 18.23 -10.24
N GLU A 204 18.76 17.60 -11.17
CA GLU A 204 17.29 17.55 -11.13
C GLU A 204 16.77 16.83 -9.87
N GLN A 205 17.44 15.75 -9.44
CA GLN A 205 17.10 15.06 -8.19
C GLN A 205 17.25 15.99 -6.98
N LYS A 206 18.32 16.80 -6.94
CA LYS A 206 18.55 17.80 -5.89
C LYS A 206 17.56 18.97 -5.95
N ASP A 207 17.33 19.54 -7.14
CA ASP A 207 16.40 20.66 -7.35
C ASP A 207 14.97 20.26 -6.90
N LEU A 208 14.54 19.01 -7.16
CA LEU A 208 13.27 18.46 -6.68
C LEU A 208 13.25 18.24 -5.16
N ALA A 209 14.34 17.73 -4.57
CA ALA A 209 14.43 17.54 -3.12
C ALA A 209 14.39 18.86 -2.35
N GLU A 210 15.08 19.90 -2.82
CA GLU A 210 15.00 21.25 -2.25
C GLU A 210 13.58 21.82 -2.39
N THR A 211 12.92 21.59 -3.54
CA THR A 211 11.51 21.97 -3.74
C THR A 211 10.56 21.29 -2.74
N ALA A 212 10.79 20.03 -2.38
CA ALA A 212 9.99 19.29 -1.41
C ALA A 212 10.12 19.87 0.02
N VAL A 213 11.37 20.09 0.46
CA VAL A 213 11.68 20.67 1.77
C VAL A 213 11.16 22.11 1.90
N GLU A 214 11.20 22.90 0.83
CA GLU A 214 10.56 24.22 0.81
C GLU A 214 9.05 24.15 1.01
N SER A 215 8.34 23.20 0.36
CA SER A 215 6.91 23.00 0.63
C SER A 215 6.63 22.58 2.08
N GLU A 216 7.45 21.71 2.68
CA GLU A 216 7.24 21.25 4.05
C GLU A 216 7.45 22.34 5.10
N ALA A 217 8.45 23.21 4.91
CA ALA A 217 8.63 24.37 5.78
C ALA A 217 7.42 25.31 5.71
N VAL A 218 6.89 25.55 4.49
CA VAL A 218 5.73 26.42 4.26
C VAL A 218 4.42 25.81 4.77
N ASP A 219 4.24 24.49 4.65
CA ASP A 219 3.10 23.77 5.21
C ASP A 219 3.14 23.76 6.75
N ALA A 220 4.33 23.62 7.34
CA ALA A 220 4.53 23.68 8.79
C ALA A 220 4.28 25.08 9.38
N GLU A 221 4.84 26.14 8.79
CA GLU A 221 4.57 27.53 9.20
C GLU A 221 3.08 27.86 9.06
N GLN A 222 2.42 27.41 7.98
CA GLN A 222 0.98 27.58 7.83
C GLN A 222 0.19 26.80 8.88
N ALA A 223 0.56 25.54 9.16
CA ALA A 223 -0.07 24.71 10.19
C ALA A 223 -0.02 25.35 11.59
N GLU A 224 1.14 25.89 12.00
CA GLU A 224 1.28 26.63 13.25
C GLU A 224 0.43 27.92 13.24
N SER A 225 0.37 28.64 12.11
CA SER A 225 -0.43 29.87 12.00
C SER A 225 -1.95 29.64 12.09
N VAL A 226 -2.47 28.53 11.53
CA VAL A 226 -3.90 28.20 11.64
C VAL A 226 -4.24 27.62 13.02
N ALA A 227 -3.34 26.85 13.63
CA ALA A 227 -3.47 26.39 15.01
C ALA A 227 -3.55 27.56 16.01
N ALA A 228 -2.83 28.65 15.75
CA ALA A 228 -2.92 29.88 16.55
C ALA A 228 -4.23 30.67 16.38
N THR A 229 -5.06 30.34 15.38
CA THR A 229 -6.19 31.18 14.95
C THR A 229 -7.56 30.50 15.05
N PHE A 230 -7.66 29.17 15.08
CA PHE A 230 -8.94 28.43 15.02
C PHE A 230 -9.41 27.83 16.36
N SER A 231 -10.19 28.62 17.11
CA SER A 231 -11.10 28.11 18.15
C SER A 231 -12.48 27.85 17.54
N GLY A 232 -12.66 26.71 16.89
CA GLY A 232 -13.94 26.32 16.29
C GLY A 232 -13.91 24.96 15.58
N SER A 233 -14.84 24.08 15.92
CA SER A 233 -14.91 22.71 15.38
C SER A 233 -15.26 22.69 13.87
N PRO A 234 -14.48 21.99 13.02
CA PRO A 234 -14.92 21.64 11.68
C PRO A 234 -15.93 20.47 11.72
N ALA A 235 -16.88 20.48 10.81
CA ALA A 235 -17.85 19.40 10.63
C ALA A 235 -17.30 18.29 9.69
N ALA A 236 -18.02 17.17 9.59
CA ALA A 236 -17.59 15.97 8.89
C ALA A 236 -17.23 16.20 7.40
N ALA A 237 -16.05 15.73 7.00
CA ALA A 237 -15.71 15.41 5.62
C ALA A 237 -16.24 14.01 5.25
N ALA A 238 -16.59 13.79 3.98
CA ALA A 238 -17.31 12.60 3.55
C ALA A 238 -16.50 11.66 2.63
N ASP A 239 -16.50 10.39 3.02
CA ASP A 239 -16.53 9.21 2.14
C ASP A 239 -15.36 8.95 1.17
N GLU A 240 -14.21 8.51 1.71
CA GLU A 240 -13.31 7.57 1.01
C GLU A 240 -13.52 6.13 1.53
N ARG A 241 -14.59 5.46 1.06
CA ARG A 241 -14.76 4.01 1.22
C ARG A 241 -14.85 3.30 -0.14
N ASP A 242 -14.66 1.98 -0.10
CA ASP A 242 -14.77 1.01 -1.19
C ASP A 242 -13.78 1.10 -2.37
N ASP A 243 -12.80 0.19 -2.38
CA ASP A 243 -12.69 -0.80 -3.49
C ASP A 243 -11.94 -2.11 -3.12
N VAL A 244 -12.18 -2.68 -1.92
CA VAL A 244 -11.53 -3.94 -1.50
C VAL A 244 -12.45 -5.15 -1.74
N PRO A 245 -12.01 -6.20 -2.48
CA PRO A 245 -12.86 -7.35 -2.78
C PRO A 245 -12.79 -8.49 -1.75
N SER A 246 -13.85 -8.65 -0.95
CA SER A 246 -13.95 -9.68 0.10
C SER A 246 -14.11 -11.13 -0.41
N LYS A 247 -13.13 -11.98 -0.07
CA LYS A 247 -13.15 -13.47 0.01
C LYS A 247 -13.51 -14.30 -1.26
N ALA A 248 -13.19 -15.60 -1.35
CA ALA A 248 -12.05 -16.41 -0.85
C ALA A 248 -12.12 -17.83 -1.47
N ILE A 249 -10.97 -18.49 -1.70
CA ILE A 249 -10.81 -19.97 -1.80
C ILE A 249 -9.40 -20.31 -1.26
N ASN A 250 -9.25 -21.40 -0.49
CA ASN A 250 -7.98 -21.91 0.06
C ASN A 250 -7.38 -23.03 -0.81
N ASP A 251 -6.09 -23.34 -0.64
CA ASP A 251 -5.51 -24.69 -0.88
C ASP A 251 -4.18 -24.90 -0.09
N THR A 252 -4.13 -25.88 0.83
CA THR A 252 -3.00 -26.48 1.63
C THR A 252 -3.62 -27.42 2.71
N PRO A 253 -2.91 -28.27 3.52
CA PRO A 253 -1.46 -28.48 3.81
C PRO A 253 -0.92 -29.85 3.28
N ALA A 254 0.34 -30.34 3.43
CA ALA A 254 1.51 -30.20 4.34
C ALA A 254 1.63 -31.19 5.54
N SER A 255 2.87 -31.59 5.88
CA SER A 255 3.40 -32.42 7.03
C SER A 255 4.96 -32.39 6.97
N ASP A 256 5.87 -32.92 7.82
CA ASP A 256 5.99 -33.79 9.04
C ASP A 256 7.25 -33.29 9.84
N ILE A 257 7.36 -33.18 11.19
CA ILE A 257 7.46 -34.15 12.34
C ILE A 257 8.89 -34.74 12.54
N ALA A 258 9.56 -34.82 13.74
CA ALA A 258 9.26 -34.62 15.19
C ALA A 258 10.38 -33.76 15.93
N ASP A 259 10.80 -33.81 17.23
CA ASP A 259 10.54 -34.68 18.42
C ASP A 259 11.02 -34.13 19.83
N ASP A 260 10.53 -34.77 20.91
CA ASP A 260 10.96 -35.04 22.33
C ASP A 260 11.48 -34.01 23.43
N GLN A 261 10.73 -33.96 24.57
CA GLN A 261 11.05 -33.85 26.04
C GLN A 261 11.94 -32.75 26.74
N LYS A 262 11.40 -32.00 27.75
CA LYS A 262 11.41 -32.27 29.24
C LYS A 262 11.19 -31.08 30.25
N ASP A 263 10.51 -31.39 31.38
CA ASP A 263 10.58 -30.87 32.78
C ASP A 263 10.41 -29.37 33.24
N ASN A 264 9.21 -29.04 33.76
CA ASN A 264 8.84 -28.47 35.12
C ASN A 264 9.44 -27.13 35.69
N PRO A 265 8.81 -26.43 36.68
CA PRO A 265 7.38 -26.24 37.05
C PRO A 265 6.93 -24.74 37.19
N SER A 266 5.62 -24.49 37.35
CA SER A 266 5.03 -23.15 37.65
C SER A 266 4.91 -22.83 39.15
N PRO A 267 4.59 -21.57 39.51
CA PRO A 267 3.29 -21.29 40.13
C PRO A 267 2.52 -20.19 39.36
N ALA A 268 1.25 -20.36 38.95
CA ALA A 268 0.04 -20.73 39.71
C ALA A 268 -0.51 -19.59 40.58
N PHE A 269 -1.62 -18.99 40.13
CA PHE A 269 -2.63 -18.33 40.97
C PHE A 269 -4.03 -18.55 40.35
N ASN A 270 -4.99 -18.87 41.21
CA ASN A 270 -6.37 -19.25 40.87
C ASN A 270 -7.15 -18.04 40.29
N ASP A 271 -8.19 -18.16 39.46
CA ASP A 271 -9.35 -19.07 39.43
C ASP A 271 -10.40 -18.82 40.54
N THR A 272 -11.55 -18.31 40.13
CA THR A 272 -12.88 -18.50 40.74
C THR A 272 -13.92 -18.39 39.62
N SER A 273 -14.22 -19.54 39.01
CA SER A 273 -15.55 -20.10 38.68
C SER A 273 -16.83 -19.24 38.54
N ASP A 274 -17.82 -19.88 37.90
CA ASP A 274 -19.28 -19.62 37.94
C ASP A 274 -19.84 -18.49 37.02
N THR A 275 -20.91 -18.70 36.24
CA THR A 275 -21.83 -19.86 36.13
C THR A 275 -22.32 -20.09 34.68
N ASP A 276 -22.89 -21.27 34.42
CA ASP A 276 -23.48 -21.65 33.13
C ASP A 276 -24.65 -20.78 32.65
N THR A 277 -24.71 -20.53 31.34
CA THR A 277 -25.96 -20.62 30.57
C THR A 277 -25.73 -21.41 29.29
N VAL A 278 -26.31 -22.61 29.25
CA VAL A 278 -26.39 -23.43 28.02
C VAL A 278 -27.51 -22.89 27.14
N ASP A 279 -27.18 -22.38 25.95
CA ASP A 279 -28.19 -22.12 24.91
C ASP A 279 -27.87 -22.81 23.58
N GLN A 280 -28.60 -23.90 23.39
CA GLN A 280 -28.92 -24.77 22.24
C GLN A 280 -28.11 -24.73 20.93
N GLU A 281 -27.93 -25.93 20.38
CA GLU A 281 -27.55 -26.17 18.98
C GLU A 281 -28.50 -25.48 17.98
N THR A 282 -28.06 -24.38 17.36
CA THR A 282 -28.50 -24.09 16.00
C THR A 282 -27.71 -24.97 15.03
N LYS A 283 -28.26 -26.15 14.71
CA LYS A 283 -27.71 -27.08 13.71
C LYS A 283 -27.68 -26.46 12.31
N ASN A 284 -26.66 -25.65 12.02
CA ASN A 284 -26.38 -25.14 10.68
C ASN A 284 -25.26 -25.95 10.03
N SER A 285 -25.59 -26.69 8.97
CA SER A 285 -24.74 -27.71 8.38
C SER A 285 -23.63 -27.14 7.49
N GLY A 286 -22.47 -27.79 7.50
CA GLY A 286 -21.50 -27.70 6.38
C GLY A 286 -20.26 -26.83 6.56
N ALA A 287 -20.07 -26.15 7.71
CA ALA A 287 -18.89 -25.31 7.95
C ALA A 287 -17.59 -26.11 8.18
N ARG A 288 -17.03 -26.69 7.10
CA ARG A 288 -15.66 -27.25 7.06
C ARG A 288 -14.62 -26.12 7.18
N GLY A 289 -13.70 -26.25 8.12
CA GLY A 289 -12.59 -25.31 8.33
C GLY A 289 -11.96 -25.48 9.71
N LEU A 290 -10.74 -24.98 9.86
CA LEU A 290 -10.07 -24.91 11.16
C LEU A 290 -10.81 -23.97 12.11
N ARG A 291 -10.73 -24.22 13.42
CA ARG A 291 -11.33 -23.42 14.48
C ARG A 291 -10.35 -23.31 15.64
N ALA A 292 -10.21 -22.11 16.19
CA ALA A 292 -9.47 -21.86 17.41
C ALA A 292 -10.40 -21.24 18.46
N SER A 293 -10.16 -21.55 19.73
CA SER A 293 -10.90 -21.01 20.88
C SER A 293 -10.00 -20.98 22.10
N GLY A 294 -10.02 -19.89 22.85
CA GLY A 294 -9.17 -19.69 24.02
C GLY A 294 -9.26 -18.25 24.51
N ARG A 295 -8.47 -17.91 25.55
CA ARG A 295 -8.37 -16.52 26.04
C ARG A 295 -7.20 -15.83 25.36
N ILE A 296 -7.48 -14.71 24.71
CA ILE A 296 -6.47 -13.81 24.12
C ILE A 296 -6.30 -12.60 25.06
N ARG A 297 -5.06 -12.18 25.30
CA ARG A 297 -4.75 -10.98 26.09
C ARG A 297 -4.34 -9.84 25.16
N ILE A 298 -5.17 -8.79 25.09
CA ILE A 298 -4.76 -7.52 24.48
C ILE A 298 -3.89 -6.74 25.49
N THR A 299 -2.77 -6.19 25.00
CA THR A 299 -1.80 -5.43 25.80
C THR A 299 -1.46 -4.12 25.07
N PRO A 300 -1.45 -2.96 25.74
CA PRO A 300 -1.81 -2.74 27.15
C PRO A 300 -3.30 -3.06 27.43
N PRO A 301 -3.64 -3.51 28.65
CA PRO A 301 -5.03 -3.77 29.01
C PRO A 301 -5.83 -2.45 29.07
N PRO A 302 -7.14 -2.44 28.76
CA PRO A 302 -7.96 -1.22 28.78
C PRO A 302 -7.90 -0.46 30.11
N SER A 303 -7.81 -1.16 31.24
CA SER A 303 -7.67 -0.58 32.59
C SER A 303 -6.38 0.21 32.83
N GLY A 304 -5.41 0.19 31.92
CA GLY A 304 -4.25 1.08 31.92
C GLY A 304 -4.51 2.45 31.26
N SER A 305 -5.67 2.65 30.63
CA SER A 305 -6.06 3.90 29.98
C SER A 305 -6.89 4.79 30.91
N SER A 306 -6.57 6.08 30.98
CA SER A 306 -7.38 7.10 31.68
C SER A 306 -8.76 7.33 31.06
N MET A 307 -9.00 6.81 29.84
CA MET A 307 -10.30 6.88 29.15
C MET A 307 -11.20 5.66 29.39
N PHE A 308 -10.76 4.67 30.18
CA PHE A 308 -11.52 3.45 30.43
C PHE A 308 -12.59 3.67 31.51
N THR A 309 -13.86 3.49 31.15
CA THR A 309 -15.03 3.77 32.02
C THR A 309 -15.31 2.68 33.06
N GLY A 310 -14.60 1.55 33.02
CA GLY A 310 -14.87 0.38 33.88
C GLY A 310 -15.91 -0.60 33.32
N GLN A 311 -16.52 -0.31 32.17
CA GLN A 311 -17.42 -1.22 31.45
C GLN A 311 -16.64 -2.21 30.57
N ASP A 312 -17.25 -3.37 30.29
CA ASP A 312 -16.71 -4.35 29.34
C ASP A 312 -16.74 -3.79 27.91
N LEU A 313 -15.59 -3.84 27.24
CA LEU A 313 -15.46 -3.45 25.83
C LEU A 313 -15.72 -4.66 24.93
N HIS A 314 -16.75 -4.57 24.10
CA HIS A 314 -16.94 -5.53 23.01
C HIS A 314 -16.06 -5.09 21.83
N ILE A 315 -15.02 -5.85 21.52
CA ILE A 315 -14.08 -5.54 20.45
C ILE A 315 -14.19 -6.56 19.31
N VAL A 316 -14.25 -6.05 18.07
CA VAL A 316 -14.13 -6.86 16.87
C VAL A 316 -12.76 -6.58 16.27
N GLY A 317 -11.98 -7.62 16.00
CA GLY A 317 -10.62 -7.51 15.48
C GLY A 317 -10.13 -8.80 14.83
N SER A 318 -8.94 -8.77 14.26
CA SER A 318 -8.21 -9.95 13.79
C SER A 318 -6.78 -9.95 14.31
N ILE A 319 -6.22 -11.14 14.52
CA ILE A 319 -4.78 -11.34 14.67
C ILE A 319 -4.35 -12.10 13.42
N ASP A 320 -3.43 -11.52 12.67
CA ASP A 320 -2.83 -12.20 11.53
C ASP A 320 -1.61 -12.98 12.02
N LEU A 321 -1.55 -14.27 11.69
CA LEU A 321 -0.56 -15.21 12.21
C LEU A 321 0.15 -15.91 11.05
N ASP A 322 1.46 -15.70 10.95
CA ASP A 322 2.36 -16.51 10.14
C ASP A 322 3.30 -17.25 11.11
N ALA A 323 2.95 -18.50 11.41
CA ALA A 323 3.60 -19.34 12.39
C ALA A 323 3.29 -20.83 12.10
N ALA A 324 4.23 -21.70 12.45
CA ALA A 324 3.97 -23.13 12.45
C ALA A 324 2.93 -23.50 13.53
N ILE A 325 2.02 -24.40 13.18
CA ILE A 325 1.16 -25.11 14.12
C ILE A 325 1.89 -26.39 14.54
N ASP A 326 1.92 -26.70 15.83
CA ASP A 326 2.52 -27.95 16.32
C ASP A 326 1.58 -29.17 16.13
N PRO A 327 2.05 -30.42 16.34
CA PRO A 327 1.25 -31.62 16.10
C PRO A 327 -0.01 -31.74 16.98
N ASP A 328 -0.05 -31.07 18.13
CA ASP A 328 -1.21 -31.03 19.04
C ASP A 328 -2.20 -29.90 18.68
N GLY A 329 -1.85 -29.05 17.71
CA GLY A 329 -2.71 -28.00 17.16
C GLY A 329 -2.52 -26.61 17.76
N TYR A 330 -1.48 -26.40 18.57
CA TYR A 330 -1.20 -25.10 19.18
C TYR A 330 -0.33 -24.21 18.27
N VAL A 331 -0.46 -22.89 18.49
CA VAL A 331 0.38 -21.85 17.86
C VAL A 331 0.91 -20.96 18.96
N ASN A 332 2.24 -20.82 19.02
CA ASN A 332 2.90 -19.99 20.03
C ASN A 332 2.91 -18.52 19.60
N ILE A 333 2.02 -17.73 20.19
CA ILE A 333 1.84 -16.30 19.90
C ILE A 333 2.44 -15.47 21.04
N GLN A 334 3.50 -14.71 20.76
CA GLN A 334 4.12 -13.81 21.75
C GLN A 334 3.59 -12.37 21.63
N GLU A 335 3.87 -11.68 20.52
CA GLU A 335 3.46 -10.28 20.28
C GLU A 335 2.87 -10.06 18.87
N ALA A 336 1.92 -10.92 18.46
CA ALA A 336 1.25 -10.73 17.16
C ALA A 336 0.31 -9.50 17.20
N PRO A 337 0.30 -8.66 16.13
CA PRO A 337 -0.47 -7.42 16.12
C PRO A 337 -1.98 -7.68 16.03
N PHE A 338 -2.72 -7.24 17.05
CA PHE A 338 -4.19 -7.23 17.02
C PHE A 338 -4.69 -6.02 16.20
N ARG A 339 -5.27 -6.30 15.03
CA ARG A 339 -5.94 -5.31 14.18
C ARG A 339 -7.37 -5.13 14.67
N LEU A 340 -7.62 -4.00 15.33
CA LEU A 340 -8.93 -3.59 15.81
C LEU A 340 -9.79 -3.06 14.64
N HIS A 341 -10.96 -3.67 14.44
CA HIS A 341 -11.94 -3.28 13.41
C HIS A 341 -13.10 -2.45 13.97
N ALA A 342 -13.52 -2.71 15.22
CA ALA A 342 -14.52 -1.93 15.95
C ALA A 342 -14.37 -2.07 17.47
N ILE A 343 -14.75 -1.01 18.21
CA ILE A 343 -15.08 -1.07 19.64
C ILE A 343 -16.55 -0.69 19.78
N GLU A 344 -17.29 -1.51 20.51
CA GLU A 344 -18.63 -1.21 21.02
C GLU A 344 -18.54 -1.21 22.55
N VAL A 345 -18.90 -0.07 23.17
CA VAL A 345 -19.17 -0.06 24.61
C VAL A 345 -20.58 -0.63 24.80
N LYS A 346 -20.73 -1.59 25.70
CA LYS A 346 -22.06 -2.06 26.11
C LYS A 346 -22.53 -1.22 27.30
N ASP A 347 -23.65 -0.53 27.10
CA ASP A 347 -24.43 0.14 28.16
C ASP A 347 -25.03 -0.89 29.14
#